data_AF-A0A7W5IQU3-F1
#
_entry.id   AF-A0A7W5IQU3-F1
#
_cell.length_a   1.000
_cell.length_b   1.000
_cell.length_c   1.000
_cell.angle_alpha   90.00
_cell.angle_beta   90.00
_cell.angle_gamma   90.00
#
_symmetry.space_group_name_H-M   'P 1'
#
loop_
_entity.id
_entity.type
_entity.pdbx_description
1 polymer ?
#
loop_
_entity_poly.entity_id
_entity_poly.type
_entity_poly.pdbx_seq_one_letter_code
_entity_poly.pdbx_strand_id
1 'polypeptide(L)'
;MPDLKKRHPSLGSASFALATAAIVFCLVFFTRAAPPGARGLWHIVCLSLACGLASELLRLVWLRSLRRGIAAADDHIVMKVSVNGVEVGAIPESVYARMRMESANDPRNYLAQAFTVVGALSRHALLAFGVTMFVIAAYFLGCFLMFPQESTRELVTIFAQPAARFDHIATLA
;
A
#
# COMPACT_ATOMS: atom_id res chain seq x y z
N MET A 1 -37.39 -6.96 8.58
CA MET A 1 -36.18 -6.34 9.17
C MET A 1 -35.06 -7.37 9.13
N PRO A 2 -34.01 -7.21 8.33
CA PRO A 2 -32.89 -8.16 8.32
C PRO A 2 -32.18 -8.14 9.68
N ASP A 3 -32.01 -9.34 10.26
CA ASP A 3 -31.48 -9.58 11.59
C ASP A 3 -29.98 -9.23 11.65
N LEU A 4 -29.65 -8.16 12.38
CA LEU A 4 -28.30 -7.61 12.52
C LEU A 4 -27.38 -8.42 13.46
N LYS A 5 -27.82 -9.59 13.96
CA LYS A 5 -27.13 -10.32 15.03
C LYS A 5 -25.98 -11.25 14.63
N LYS A 6 -25.70 -11.49 13.35
CA LYS A 6 -24.62 -12.41 12.95
C LYS A 6 -23.76 -11.89 11.80
N ARG A 7 -22.91 -10.91 12.08
CA ARG A 7 -21.64 -10.77 11.36
C ARG A 7 -20.50 -10.79 12.37
N HIS A 8 -19.77 -11.89 12.40
CA HIS A 8 -18.55 -12.03 13.21
C HIS A 8 -17.52 -11.00 12.70
N PRO A 9 -17.27 -9.91 13.45
CA PRO A 9 -16.38 -8.82 13.00
C PRO A 9 -14.91 -9.27 12.92
N SER A 10 -14.57 -10.39 13.56
CA SER A 10 -13.20 -10.84 13.77
C SER A 10 -12.56 -11.51 12.55
N LEU A 11 -13.33 -12.25 11.74
CA LEU A 11 -12.76 -12.98 10.59
C LEU A 11 -12.32 -12.04 9.46
N GLY A 12 -13.08 -10.95 9.24
CA GLY A 12 -12.72 -9.92 8.25
C GLY A 12 -11.60 -8.97 8.70
N SER A 13 -11.27 -8.97 10.00
CA SER A 13 -10.17 -8.22 10.59
C SER A 13 -8.85 -9.00 10.43
N ALA A 14 -8.87 -10.28 10.78
CA ALA A 14 -7.72 -11.17 10.61
C ALA A 14 -7.31 -11.34 9.14
N SER A 15 -8.28 -11.49 8.22
CA SER A 15 -7.98 -11.62 6.79
C SER A 15 -7.39 -10.34 6.18
N PHE A 16 -7.80 -9.16 6.64
CA PHE A 16 -7.24 -7.88 6.21
C PHE A 16 -5.80 -7.70 6.67
N ALA A 17 -5.53 -7.99 7.95
CA ALA A 17 -4.18 -7.94 8.50
C ALA A 17 -3.23 -8.93 7.79
N LEU A 18 -3.68 -10.16 7.55
CA LEU A 18 -2.93 -11.18 6.82
C LEU A 18 -2.68 -10.80 5.36
N ALA A 19 -3.71 -10.30 4.65
CA ALA A 19 -3.55 -9.87 3.27
C ALA A 19 -2.55 -8.71 3.15
N THR A 20 -2.63 -7.74 4.06
CA THR A 20 -1.71 -6.60 4.09
C THR A 20 -0.28 -7.05 4.43
N ALA A 21 -0.12 -7.94 5.41
CA ALA A 21 1.18 -8.54 5.73
C ALA A 21 1.75 -9.35 4.55
N ALA A 22 0.94 -10.13 3.84
CA ALA A 22 1.37 -10.88 2.68
C ALA A 22 1.85 -9.96 1.54
N ILE A 23 1.13 -8.86 1.27
CA ILE A 23 1.52 -7.87 0.26
C ILE A 23 2.86 -7.23 0.62
N VAL A 24 3.03 -6.77 1.87
CA VAL A 24 4.29 -6.16 2.34
C VAL A 24 5.44 -7.17 2.30
N PHE A 25 5.18 -8.41 2.69
CA PHE A 25 6.17 -9.49 2.61
C PHE A 25 6.64 -9.68 1.16
N CYS A 26 5.70 -9.84 0.21
CA CYS A 26 6.03 -10.00 -1.21
C CYS A 26 6.82 -8.80 -1.74
N LEU A 27 6.38 -7.57 -1.44
CA LEU A 27 7.08 -6.36 -1.88
C LEU A 27 8.54 -6.36 -1.40
N VAL A 28 8.77 -6.53 -0.11
CA VAL A 28 10.12 -6.47 0.46
C VAL A 28 10.98 -7.67 0.04
N PHE A 29 10.39 -8.85 -0.10
CA PHE A 29 11.09 -10.06 -0.53
C PHE A 29 11.54 -9.97 -1.99
N PHE A 30 10.66 -9.55 -2.90
CA PHE A 30 10.96 -9.50 -4.34
C PHE A 30 11.80 -8.29 -4.77
N THR A 31 11.82 -7.19 -4.00
CA THR A 31 12.69 -6.04 -4.31
C THR A 31 14.14 -6.23 -3.89
N ARG A 32 14.49 -7.36 -3.26
CA ARG A 32 15.87 -7.64 -2.86
C ARG A 32 16.67 -8.26 -4.00
N ALA A 33 17.91 -7.77 -4.17
CA ALA A 33 18.85 -8.27 -5.16
C ALA A 33 19.41 -9.67 -4.83
N ALA A 34 19.33 -10.11 -3.57
CA ALA A 34 19.82 -11.42 -3.12
C ALA A 34 18.84 -12.08 -2.15
N PRO A 35 18.73 -13.43 -2.16
CA PRO A 35 17.86 -14.16 -1.25
C PRO A 35 18.27 -13.90 0.21
N PRO A 36 17.32 -13.64 1.12
CA PRO A 36 17.66 -13.37 2.51
C PRO A 36 18.13 -14.65 3.19
N GLY A 37 19.27 -14.58 3.90
CA GLY A 37 19.63 -15.60 4.88
C GLY A 37 18.60 -15.69 6.02
N ALA A 38 18.67 -16.72 6.85
CA ALA A 38 17.67 -17.00 7.89
C ALA A 38 17.31 -15.79 8.77
N ARG A 39 18.31 -15.00 9.20
CA ARG A 39 18.08 -13.77 9.97
C ARG A 39 17.36 -12.68 9.16
N GLY A 40 17.69 -12.52 7.88
CA GLY A 40 17.05 -11.56 7.00
C GLY A 40 15.58 -11.90 6.75
N LEU A 41 15.27 -13.19 6.60
CA LEU A 41 13.90 -13.66 6.41
C LEU A 41 13.03 -13.31 7.63
N TRP A 42 13.53 -13.54 8.84
CA TRP A 42 12.82 -13.17 10.07
C TRP A 42 12.53 -11.67 10.16
N HIS A 43 13.47 -10.81 9.76
CA HIS A 43 13.22 -9.36 9.74
C HIS A 43 12.09 -8.99 8.78
N ILE A 44 12.04 -9.61 7.59
CA ILE A 44 10.98 -9.37 6.59
C ILE A 44 9.63 -9.83 7.12
N VAL A 45 9.56 -11.00 7.76
CA VAL A 45 8.33 -11.53 8.38
C VAL A 45 7.85 -10.63 9.52
N CYS A 46 8.75 -10.21 10.42
CA CYS A 46 8.39 -9.33 11.53
C CYS A 46 7.91 -7.96 11.03
N LEU A 47 8.59 -7.38 10.03
CA LEU A 47 8.20 -6.11 9.43
C LEU A 47 6.84 -6.21 8.76
N SER A 48 6.59 -7.28 7.98
CA SER A 48 5.34 -7.44 7.26
C SER A 48 4.15 -7.65 8.20
N LEU A 49 4.32 -8.44 9.26
CA LEU A 49 3.34 -8.60 10.33
C LEU A 49 3.08 -7.28 11.06
N ALA A 50 4.13 -6.51 11.38
CA ALA A 50 3.98 -5.21 12.03
C ALA A 50 3.17 -4.23 11.15
N CYS A 51 3.43 -4.18 9.85
CA CYS A 51 2.66 -3.36 8.90
C CYS A 51 1.20 -3.82 8.79
N GLY A 52 0.95 -5.13 8.75
CA GLY A 52 -0.40 -5.69 8.72
C GLY A 52 -1.20 -5.33 9.98
N LEU A 53 -0.59 -5.47 11.16
CA LEU A 53 -1.20 -5.10 12.44
C LEU A 53 -1.43 -3.58 12.56
N ALA A 54 -0.46 -2.76 12.14
CA ALA A 54 -0.59 -1.31 12.16
C ALA A 54 -1.76 -0.83 11.27
N SER A 55 -1.94 -1.44 10.10
CA SER A 55 -3.05 -1.15 9.20
C SER A 55 -4.40 -1.51 9.80
N GLU A 56 -4.47 -2.64 10.53
CA GLU A 56 -5.69 -3.02 11.26
C GLU A 56 -5.97 -2.08 12.44
N LEU A 57 -4.95 -1.63 13.18
CA LEU A 57 -5.11 -0.61 14.23
C LEU A 57 -5.67 0.69 13.66
N LEU A 58 -5.13 1.15 12.53
CA LEU A 58 -5.61 2.36 11.85
C LEU A 58 -7.08 2.21 11.44
N ARG A 59 -7.45 1.05 10.90
CA ARG A 59 -8.83 0.70 10.58
C ARG A 59 -9.73 0.75 11.80
N LEU A 60 -9.30 0.16 12.93
CA LEU A 60 -10.07 0.19 14.18
C LEU A 60 -10.25 1.62 14.70
N VAL A 61 -9.22 2.47 14.61
CA VAL A 61 -9.31 3.89 14.97
C VAL A 61 -10.31 4.61 14.08
N TRP A 62 -10.26 4.38 12.77
CA TRP A 62 -11.19 4.98 11.81
C TRP A 62 -12.64 4.54 12.06
N LEU A 63 -12.87 3.25 12.31
CA LEU A 63 -14.18 2.71 12.67
C LEU A 63 -14.70 3.29 13.99
N ARG A 64 -13.83 3.51 14.98
CA ARG A 64 -14.20 4.21 16.23
C ARG A 64 -14.58 5.65 15.95
N SER A 65 -13.87 6.35 15.07
CA SER A 65 -14.22 7.71 14.66
C SER A 65 -15.60 7.76 13.99
N LEU A 66 -15.90 6.81 13.10
CA LEU A 66 -17.21 6.67 12.46
C LEU A 66 -18.32 6.40 13.48
N ARG A 67 -18.08 5.53 14.48
CA ARG A 67 -19.04 5.29 15.57
C ARG A 67 -19.32 6.54 16.38
N ARG A 68 -18.29 7.34 16.70
CA ARG A 68 -18.46 8.62 17.39
C ARG A 68 -19.26 9.61 16.54
N GLY A 69 -19.01 9.66 15.24
CA GLY A 69 -19.79 10.49 14.31
C GLY A 69 -21.27 10.14 14.28
N ILE A 70 -21.63 8.84 14.36
CA ILE A 70 -23.04 8.42 14.48
C ILE A 70 -23.64 8.84 15.82
N ALA A 71 -22.88 8.72 16.91
CA ALA A 71 -23.36 9.09 18.24
C ALA A 71 -23.54 10.61 18.40
N ALA A 72 -22.86 11.41 17.57
CA ALA A 72 -22.95 12.86 17.55
C ALA A 72 -23.87 13.41 16.43
N ALA A 73 -24.44 12.53 15.59
CA ALA A 73 -25.30 12.94 14.48
C ALA A 73 -26.64 13.44 15.02
N ASP A 74 -27.10 14.58 14.50
CA ASP A 74 -28.36 15.20 14.89
C ASP A 74 -29.46 14.86 13.86
N ASP A 75 -30.60 14.38 14.33
CA ASP A 75 -31.76 14.07 13.49
C ASP A 75 -32.36 15.31 12.84
N HIS A 76 -32.08 16.50 13.37
CA HIS A 76 -32.56 17.78 12.84
C HIS A 76 -31.68 18.34 11.71
N ILE A 77 -30.46 17.82 11.53
CA ILE A 77 -29.55 18.26 10.48
C ILE A 77 -29.80 17.42 9.23
N VAL A 78 -30.10 18.10 8.12
CA VAL A 78 -30.38 17.45 6.83
C VAL A 78 -29.16 17.54 5.93
N MET A 79 -28.65 16.39 5.50
CA MET A 79 -27.53 16.24 4.59
C MET A 79 -28.03 16.17 3.14
N LYS A 80 -27.52 17.07 2.30
CA LYS A 80 -27.75 17.05 0.86
C LYS A 80 -26.90 15.96 0.22
N VAL A 81 -27.53 15.06 -0.52
CA VAL A 81 -26.89 13.95 -1.23
C VAL A 81 -26.73 14.35 -2.69
N SER A 82 -25.50 14.29 -3.19
CA SER A 82 -25.22 14.48 -4.61
C SER A 82 -24.63 13.21 -5.22
N VAL A 83 -25.04 12.92 -6.46
CA VAL A 83 -24.48 11.86 -7.30
C VAL A 83 -23.94 12.52 -8.56
N ASN A 84 -22.65 12.34 -8.84
CA ASN A 84 -21.97 12.97 -9.98
C ASN A 84 -22.13 14.52 -10.02
N GLY A 85 -22.16 15.17 -8.86
CA GLY A 85 -22.29 16.62 -8.74
C GLY A 85 -23.72 17.16 -8.86
N VAL A 86 -24.72 16.30 -9.10
CA VAL A 86 -26.13 16.68 -9.12
C VAL A 86 -26.77 16.33 -7.77
N GLU A 87 -27.45 17.29 -7.13
CA GLU A 87 -28.20 17.08 -5.89
C GLU A 87 -29.42 16.18 -6.19
N VAL A 88 -29.46 14.98 -5.58
CA VAL A 88 -30.49 13.95 -5.83
C VAL A 88 -31.54 13.95 -4.72
N GLY A 89 -31.21 14.47 -3.55
CA GLY A 89 -32.14 14.57 -2.43
C GLY A 89 -31.45 14.99 -1.13
N ALA A 90 -32.23 15.00 -0.05
CA ALA A 90 -31.76 15.37 1.27
C ALA A 90 -32.22 14.30 2.29
N ILE A 91 -31.32 13.85 3.15
CA ILE A 91 -31.59 12.83 4.16
C ILE A 91 -31.12 13.29 5.54
N PRO A 92 -31.76 12.86 6.63
CA PRO A 92 -31.28 13.16 7.98
C PRO A 92 -29.86 12.66 8.21
N GLU A 93 -29.06 13.41 8.96
CA GLU A 93 -27.66 13.10 9.21
C GLU A 93 -27.47 11.73 9.87
N SER A 94 -28.37 11.33 10.77
CA SER A 94 -28.35 10.01 11.41
C SER A 94 -28.51 8.85 10.43
N VAL A 95 -29.38 9.00 9.43
CA VAL A 95 -29.60 8.03 8.36
C VAL A 95 -28.38 7.97 7.46
N TYR A 96 -27.81 9.12 7.11
CA TYR A 96 -26.57 9.19 6.34
C TYR A 96 -25.39 8.55 7.07
N ALA A 97 -25.22 8.82 8.36
CA ALA A 97 -24.14 8.28 9.19
C ALA A 97 -24.25 6.75 9.32
N ARG A 98 -25.48 6.22 9.44
CA ARG A 98 -25.75 4.77 9.44
C ARG A 98 -25.44 4.14 8.08
N MET A 99 -25.90 4.73 6.99
CA MET A 99 -25.58 4.27 5.63
C MET A 99 -24.07 4.26 5.39
N ARG A 100 -23.36 5.28 5.88
CA ARG A 100 -21.89 5.35 5.79
C ARG A 100 -21.21 4.20 6.54
N MET A 101 -21.69 3.86 7.73
CA MET A 101 -21.17 2.70 8.48
C MET A 101 -21.47 1.37 7.81
N GLU A 102 -22.67 1.19 7.26
CA GLU A 102 -23.03 -0.03 6.53
C GLU A 102 -22.18 -0.18 5.26
N SER A 103 -22.02 0.91 4.50
CA SER A 103 -21.16 0.95 3.31
C SER A 103 -19.69 0.68 3.63
N ALA A 104 -19.21 1.15 4.80
CA ALA A 104 -17.86 0.89 5.28
C ALA A 104 -17.66 -0.54 5.78
N ASN A 105 -18.73 -1.31 6.01
CA ASN A 105 -18.66 -2.73 6.36
C ASN A 105 -18.97 -3.65 5.17
N ASP A 106 -19.25 -3.09 3.98
CA ASP A 106 -19.51 -3.88 2.78
C ASP A 106 -18.18 -4.37 2.16
N PRO A 107 -17.92 -5.69 2.13
CA PRO A 107 -16.71 -6.28 1.53
C PRO A 107 -16.47 -5.84 0.07
N ARG A 108 -17.52 -5.50 -0.69
CA ARG A 108 -17.39 -5.07 -2.09
C ARG A 108 -16.76 -3.69 -2.21
N ASN A 109 -17.09 -2.79 -1.29
CA ASN A 109 -16.47 -1.46 -1.24
C ASN A 109 -15.00 -1.53 -0.86
N TYR A 110 -14.61 -2.50 -0.02
CA TYR A 110 -13.20 -2.74 0.29
C TYR A 110 -12.39 -3.13 -0.95
N LEU A 111 -12.92 -4.00 -1.82
CA LEU A 111 -12.26 -4.35 -3.07
C LEU A 111 -12.15 -3.15 -4.01
N ALA A 112 -13.22 -2.38 -4.19
CA ALA A 112 -13.21 -1.18 -5.03
C ALA A 112 -12.23 -0.11 -4.53
N GLN A 113 -12.16 0.11 -3.21
CA GLN A 113 -11.18 1.01 -2.60
C GLN A 113 -9.77 0.45 -2.72
N ALA A 114 -9.56 -0.85 -2.55
CA ALA A 114 -8.26 -1.49 -2.73
C ALA A 114 -7.75 -1.31 -4.16
N PHE A 115 -8.57 -1.52 -5.19
CA PHE A 115 -8.17 -1.28 -6.58
C PHE A 115 -7.83 0.18 -6.85
N THR A 116 -8.61 1.11 -6.28
CA THR A 116 -8.36 2.55 -6.42
C THR A 116 -7.04 2.95 -5.76
N VAL A 117 -6.77 2.44 -4.55
CA VAL A 117 -5.53 2.67 -3.81
C VAL A 117 -4.34 2.03 -4.51
N VAL A 118 -4.47 0.80 -5.00
CA VAL A 118 -3.43 0.12 -5.79
C VAL A 118 -3.15 0.89 -7.08
N GLY A 119 -4.17 1.40 -7.76
CA GLY A 119 -4.01 2.25 -8.94
C GLY A 119 -3.30 3.58 -8.64
N ALA A 120 -3.62 4.21 -7.51
CA ALA A 120 -2.94 5.43 -7.08
C ALA A 120 -1.48 5.15 -6.70
N LEU A 121 -1.23 4.10 -5.91
CA LEU A 121 0.11 3.68 -5.49
C LEU A 121 0.97 3.28 -6.69
N SER A 122 0.43 2.55 -7.67
CA SER A 122 1.17 2.15 -8.87
C SER A 122 1.57 3.37 -9.71
N ARG A 123 0.68 4.35 -9.85
CA ARG A 123 1.01 5.62 -10.51
C ARG A 123 2.12 6.38 -9.80
N HIS A 124 2.06 6.49 -8.47
CA HIS A 124 3.12 7.14 -7.70
C HIS A 124 4.44 6.36 -7.74
N ALA A 125 4.39 5.03 -7.71
CA ALA A 125 5.57 4.18 -7.85
C ALA A 125 6.22 4.33 -9.22
N LEU A 126 5.44 4.37 -10.30
CA LEU A 126 5.93 4.62 -11.67
C LEU A 126 6.56 6.00 -11.80
N LEU A 127 5.95 7.03 -11.22
CA LEU A 127 6.52 8.38 -11.19
C LEU A 127 7.84 8.41 -10.41
N ALA A 128 7.88 7.83 -9.22
CA ALA A 128 9.09 7.75 -8.41
C ALA A 128 10.21 6.99 -9.12
N PHE A 129 9.87 5.88 -9.78
CA PHE A 129 10.81 5.11 -10.60
C PHE A 129 11.36 5.95 -11.77
N GLY A 130 10.48 6.63 -12.50
CA GLY A 130 10.89 7.50 -13.62
C GLY A 130 11.82 8.63 -13.18
N VAL A 131 11.51 9.30 -12.07
CA VAL A 131 12.37 10.34 -11.49
C VAL A 131 13.73 9.77 -11.08
N THR A 132 13.74 8.61 -10.40
CA THR A 132 14.98 7.97 -9.96
C THR A 132 15.86 7.59 -11.16
N MET A 133 15.27 6.98 -12.18
CA MET A 133 15.97 6.63 -13.42
C MET A 133 16.52 7.87 -14.14
N PHE A 134 15.75 8.96 -14.19
CA PHE A 134 16.22 10.21 -14.76
C PHE A 134 17.43 10.78 -14.01
N VAL A 135 17.39 10.80 -12.67
CA VAL A 135 18.51 11.27 -11.84
C VAL A 135 19.75 10.40 -12.05
N ILE A 136 19.58 9.07 -12.08
CA ILE A 136 20.67 8.14 -12.35
C ILE A 136 21.25 8.38 -13.75
N ALA A 137 20.42 8.53 -14.77
CA ALA A 137 20.86 8.78 -16.14
C ALA A 137 21.61 10.12 -16.26
N ALA A 138 21.11 11.19 -15.62
CA ALA A 138 21.75 12.49 -15.59
C ALA A 138 23.11 12.43 -14.87
N TYR A 139 23.19 11.68 -13.76
CA TYR A 139 24.44 11.44 -13.06
C TYR A 139 25.47 10.72 -13.95
N PHE A 140 25.09 9.60 -14.58
CA PHE A 140 25.97 8.87 -15.50
C PHE A 140 26.41 9.74 -16.68
N LEU A 141 25.50 10.52 -17.27
CA LEU A 141 25.83 11.45 -18.35
C LEU A 141 26.85 12.51 -17.88
N GLY A 142 26.69 13.05 -16.67
CA GLY A 142 27.65 13.96 -16.07
C GLY A 142 29.02 13.33 -15.87
N CYS A 143 29.08 12.10 -15.33
CA CYS A 143 30.32 11.34 -15.19
C CYS A 143 31.01 11.11 -16.55
N PHE A 144 30.25 10.75 -17.58
CA PHE A 144 30.77 10.56 -18.94
C PHE A 144 31.35 11.83 -19.55
N LEU A 145 30.72 12.98 -19.32
CA LEU A 145 31.19 14.27 -19.84
C LEU A 145 32.44 14.76 -19.12
N MET A 146 32.57 14.49 -17.82
CA MET A 146 33.71 14.95 -17.01
C MET A 146 34.91 13.99 -17.04
N PHE A 147 34.67 12.68 -17.10
CA PHE A 147 35.71 11.63 -17.03
C PHE A 147 35.47 10.54 -18.08
N PRO A 148 35.55 10.86 -19.39
CA PRO A 148 35.12 9.96 -20.46
C PRO A 148 35.90 8.63 -20.52
N GLN A 149 37.20 8.64 -20.18
CA GLN A 149 38.05 7.44 -20.26
C GLN A 149 37.90 6.50 -19.06
N GLU A 150 37.64 7.03 -17.86
CA GLU A 150 37.41 6.20 -16.67
C GLU A 150 35.99 5.61 -16.67
N SER A 151 35.00 6.41 -17.09
CA SER A 151 33.59 6.01 -17.18
C SER A 151 33.36 4.88 -18.18
N THR A 152 34.01 4.94 -19.35
CA THR A 152 33.94 3.86 -20.34
C THR A 152 34.58 2.57 -19.81
N ARG A 153 35.67 2.67 -19.04
CA ARG A 153 36.33 1.51 -18.45
C ARG A 153 35.48 0.84 -17.37
N GLU A 154 34.82 1.62 -16.50
CA GLU A 154 33.89 1.09 -15.49
C GLU A 154 32.61 0.51 -16.09
N LEU A 155 32.06 1.10 -17.14
CA LEU A 155 30.89 0.52 -17.81
C LEU A 155 31.24 -0.76 -18.55
N VAL A 156 32.39 -0.80 -19.22
CA VAL A 156 32.88 -2.04 -19.82
C VAL A 156 33.10 -3.12 -18.76
N THR A 157 33.60 -2.81 -17.56
CA THR A 157 33.73 -3.84 -16.50
C THR A 157 32.37 -4.27 -15.94
N ILE A 158 31.40 -3.35 -15.77
CA ILE A 158 30.03 -3.67 -15.33
C ILE A 158 29.30 -4.55 -16.36
N PHE A 159 29.49 -4.32 -17.66
CA PHE A 159 28.85 -5.09 -18.73
C PHE A 159 29.64 -6.31 -19.21
N ALA A 160 30.96 -6.35 -19.01
CA ALA A 160 31.80 -7.51 -19.36
C ALA A 160 31.85 -8.58 -18.25
N GLN A 161 31.38 -8.26 -17.04
CA GLN A 161 31.23 -9.24 -15.95
C GLN A 161 29.77 -9.50 -15.55
N PRO A 162 28.91 -10.01 -16.45
CA PRO A 162 27.62 -10.55 -16.01
C PRO A 162 27.80 -11.84 -15.19
N ALA A 163 28.90 -12.59 -15.41
CA ALA A 163 29.15 -13.88 -14.76
C ALA A 163 29.74 -13.78 -13.33
N ALA A 164 30.57 -12.78 -13.03
CA ALA A 164 31.25 -12.69 -11.74
C ALA A 164 30.36 -12.20 -10.57
N ARG A 165 29.17 -11.65 -10.87
CA ARG A 165 28.21 -11.25 -9.83
C ARG A 165 27.50 -12.42 -9.16
N PHE A 166 27.49 -13.61 -9.76
CA PHE A 166 26.93 -14.80 -9.13
C PHE A 166 27.96 -15.53 -8.23
N ASP A 167 29.25 -15.49 -8.56
CA ASP A 167 30.29 -16.18 -7.79
C ASP A 167 30.74 -15.42 -6.53
N HIS A 168 30.66 -14.09 -6.50
CA HIS A 168 30.96 -13.33 -5.27
C HIS A 168 29.87 -13.43 -4.20
N ILE A 169 28.65 -13.86 -4.56
CA ILE A 169 27.59 -14.19 -3.59
C ILE A 169 27.77 -15.64 -3.09
N ALA A 170 28.32 -16.54 -3.92
CA ALA A 170 28.59 -17.93 -3.53
C ALA A 170 29.84 -18.08 -2.63
N THR A 171 30.79 -17.14 -2.68
CA THR A 171 32.05 -17.21 -1.90
C THR A 171 32.02 -16.45 -0.56
N LEU A 172 30.92 -15.75 -0.27
CA LEU A 172 30.65 -15.10 1.03
C LEU A 172 29.50 -15.80 1.82
N ALA A 173 29.03 -16.95 1.34
CA ALA A 173 28.18 -17.89 2.08
C ALA A 173 29.05 -19.01 2.69
#